data_AF-A0A261GEN8-F1
#
_entry.id   AF-A0A261GEN8-F1
#
_cell.length_a   1.000
_cell.length_b   1.000
_cell.length_c   1.000
_cell.angle_alpha   90.00
_cell.angle_beta   90.00
_cell.angle_gamma   90.00
#
_symmetry.space_group_name_H-M   'P 1'
#
loop_
_entity.id
_entity.type
_entity.pdbx_description
1 polymer ?
#
loop_
_entity_poly.entity_id
_entity_poly.type
_entity_poly.pdbx_seq_one_letter_code
_entity_poly.pdbx_strand_id
1 'polypeptide(L)'
;MSSTAKTISGEELDRKLDDGEDILDYLDLEHPIVKHHPPLQKRVTLTMPAWMIEGLDAEADDLAISRNAVVNTWIAERLRATQRREPVAA
;
A
#
# COMPACT_ATOMS: atom_id res chain seq x y z
N MET A 1 25.63 -3.08 -23.45
CA MET A 1 26.77 -3.19 -22.53
C MET A 1 26.16 -3.48 -21.17
N SER A 2 26.26 -4.71 -20.66
CA SER A 2 25.67 -5.03 -19.35
C SER A 2 26.46 -4.34 -18.25
N SER A 3 25.82 -3.40 -17.54
CA SER A 3 26.39 -2.90 -16.29
C SER A 3 26.32 -4.02 -15.27
N THR A 4 27.49 -4.54 -14.87
CA THR A 4 27.59 -5.50 -13.78
C THR A 4 27.51 -4.69 -12.49
N ALA A 5 26.33 -4.63 -11.87
CA ALA A 5 26.15 -3.96 -10.58
C ALA A 5 27.19 -4.49 -9.58
N LYS A 6 27.96 -3.58 -8.99
CA LYS A 6 29.04 -3.95 -8.07
C LYS A 6 28.42 -4.46 -6.78
N THR A 7 28.94 -5.56 -6.23
CA THR A 7 28.41 -6.12 -4.97
C THR A 7 29.04 -5.41 -3.76
N ILE A 8 28.20 -4.96 -2.84
CA ILE A 8 28.57 -4.34 -1.56
C ILE A 8 27.76 -4.99 -0.43
N SER A 9 28.26 -4.95 0.81
CA SER A 9 27.48 -5.37 1.99
C SER A 9 26.41 -4.32 2.31
N GLY A 10 25.32 -4.73 2.95
CA GLY A 10 24.23 -3.80 3.33
C GLY A 10 24.69 -2.68 4.26
N GLU A 11 25.51 -3.01 5.28
CA GLU A 11 26.04 -2.02 6.22
C GLU A 11 26.88 -0.93 5.55
N GLU A 12 27.60 -1.30 4.49
CA GLU A 12 28.47 -0.37 3.78
C GLU A 12 27.73 0.44 2.71
N LEU A 13 26.61 -0.07 2.21
CA LEU A 13 25.64 0.69 1.42
C LEU A 13 24.94 1.76 2.28
N ASP A 14 24.48 1.39 3.47
CA ASP A 14 23.79 2.29 4.40
C ASP A 14 24.71 3.46 4.80
N ARG A 15 25.96 3.17 5.15
CA ARG A 15 26.95 4.22 5.46
C ARG A 15 27.17 5.18 4.29
N LYS A 16 27.32 4.65 3.07
CA LYS A 16 27.52 5.48 1.87
C LYS A 16 26.31 6.35 1.55
N LEU A 17 25.10 5.83 1.79
CA LEU A 17 23.87 6.59 1.64
C LEU A 17 23.80 7.75 2.66
N ASP A 18 24.14 7.48 3.91
CA ASP A 18 24.16 8.49 4.99
C ASP A 18 25.23 9.56 4.78
N ASP A 19 26.39 9.19 4.24
CA ASP A 19 27.50 10.09 3.92
C ASP A 19 27.25 10.90 2.61
N GLY A 20 26.14 10.65 1.91
CA GLY A 20 25.78 11.34 0.66
C GLY A 20 26.65 10.95 -0.54
N GLU A 21 27.28 9.77 -0.49
CA GLU A 21 28.10 9.24 -1.58
C GLU A 21 27.24 8.68 -2.73
N ASP A 22 27.80 8.65 -3.94
CA ASP A 22 27.12 8.08 -5.10
C ASP A 22 27.05 6.55 -4.99
N ILE A 23 25.83 6.03 -4.91
CA ILE A 23 25.52 4.60 -4.81
C ILE A 23 24.92 4.02 -6.10
N LEU A 24 24.84 4.81 -7.18
CA LEU A 24 24.18 4.39 -8.43
C LEU A 24 24.88 3.18 -9.08
N ASP A 25 26.20 3.05 -8.92
CA ASP A 25 26.98 1.90 -9.42
C ASP A 25 26.65 0.55 -8.74
N TYR A 26 25.94 0.62 -7.60
CA TYR A 26 25.54 -0.53 -6.80
C TYR A 26 24.05 -0.86 -6.92
N LEU A 27 23.28 0.00 -7.60
CA LEU A 27 21.84 -0.17 -7.80
C LEU A 27 21.57 -0.77 -9.19
N ASP A 28 20.81 -1.85 -9.24
CA ASP A 28 20.31 -2.41 -10.50
C ASP A 28 19.13 -1.56 -11.00
N LEU A 29 19.47 -0.57 -11.83
CA LEU A 29 18.49 0.32 -12.47
C LEU A 29 17.87 -0.31 -13.73
N GLU A 30 18.45 -1.39 -14.26
CA GLU A 30 17.95 -2.09 -15.45
C GLU A 30 16.79 -3.04 -15.10
N HIS A 31 16.84 -3.65 -13.90
CA HIS A 31 15.79 -4.54 -13.39
C HIS A 31 15.38 -4.17 -11.96
N PRO A 32 14.74 -3.00 -11.74
CA PRO A 32 14.23 -2.66 -10.42
C PRO A 32 13.18 -3.68 -10.00
N ILE A 33 13.51 -4.53 -9.02
CA ILE A 33 12.57 -5.45 -8.39
C ILE A 33 11.69 -4.61 -7.46
N VAL A 34 10.70 -3.93 -8.03
CA VAL A 34 9.59 -3.39 -7.25
C VAL A 34 8.81 -4.60 -6.77
N LYS A 35 9.02 -4.99 -5.51
CA LYS A 35 8.19 -6.01 -4.84
C LYS A 35 6.77 -5.45 -4.69
N HIS A 36 6.00 -5.46 -5.78
CA HIS A 36 4.55 -5.41 -5.74
C HIS A 36 4.09 -6.75 -5.18
N HIS A 37 4.22 -6.94 -3.87
CA HIS A 37 3.39 -7.92 -3.20
C HIS A 37 1.94 -7.48 -3.47
N PRO A 38 1.11 -8.29 -4.16
CA PRO A 38 -0.31 -8.03 -4.18
C PRO A 38 -0.73 -7.90 -2.71
N PRO A 39 -1.43 -6.82 -2.32
CA PRO A 39 -1.79 -6.64 -0.93
C PRO A 39 -2.50 -7.91 -0.46
N LEU A 40 -1.90 -8.59 0.52
CA LEU A 40 -2.42 -9.84 1.08
C LEU A 40 -3.84 -9.56 1.57
N GLN A 41 -4.84 -10.00 0.80
CA GLN A 41 -6.24 -9.82 1.16
C GLN A 41 -6.54 -10.71 2.37
N LYS A 42 -6.78 -10.08 3.53
CA LYS A 42 -7.18 -10.78 4.75
C LYS A 42 -8.71 -10.81 4.84
N ARG A 43 -9.28 -12.00 5.03
CA ARG A 43 -10.72 -12.15 5.31
C ARG A 43 -10.97 -11.80 6.78
N VAL A 44 -11.97 -10.95 7.03
CA VAL A 44 -12.38 -10.53 8.37
C VAL A 44 -13.87 -10.82 8.52
N THR A 45 -14.26 -11.45 9.63
CA THR A 45 -15.66 -11.67 10.00
C THR A 45 -16.10 -10.57 10.95
N LEU A 46 -17.23 -9.93 10.67
CA LEU A 46 -17.81 -8.84 11.46
C LEU A 46 -19.28 -9.12 11.74
N THR A 47 -19.76 -8.64 12.88
CA THR A 47 -21.18 -8.66 13.26
C THR A 47 -21.71 -7.23 13.23
N MET A 48 -22.88 -7.03 12.62
CA MET A 48 -23.50 -5.73 12.41
C MET A 48 -24.98 -5.80 12.82
N PRO A 49 -25.57 -4.71 13.34
CA PRO A 49 -27.02 -4.64 13.54
C PRO A 49 -27.80 -4.77 12.22
N ALA A 50 -29.03 -5.29 12.28
CA ALA A 50 -29.87 -5.51 11.10
C ALA A 50 -30.07 -4.24 10.24
N TRP A 51 -30.36 -3.10 10.89
CA TRP A 51 -30.56 -1.82 10.20
C TRP A 51 -29.35 -1.37 9.38
N MET A 52 -28.14 -1.75 9.80
CA MET A 52 -26.91 -1.39 9.09
C MET A 52 -26.73 -2.26 7.85
N ILE A 53 -27.10 -3.54 7.94
CA ILE A 53 -27.06 -4.47 6.79
C ILE A 53 -28.09 -4.04 5.75
N GLU A 54 -29.31 -3.72 6.18
CA GLU A 54 -30.38 -3.22 5.30
C GLU A 54 -29.97 -1.95 4.56
N GLY A 55 -29.33 -1.00 5.25
CA GLY A 55 -28.81 0.21 4.61
C GLY A 55 -27.69 -0.07 3.60
N LEU A 56 -26.80 -1.03 3.89
CA LEU A 56 -25.74 -1.44 2.95
C LEU A 56 -26.30 -2.19 1.74
N ASP A 57 -27.41 -2.91 1.89
CA ASP A 57 -28.09 -3.60 0.80
C ASP A 57 -28.78 -2.63 -0.16
N ALA A 58 -29.49 -1.64 0.36
CA ALA A 58 -30.11 -0.61 -0.47
C ALA A 58 -29.07 0.12 -1.33
N GLU A 59 -27.93 0.51 -0.74
CA GLU A 59 -26.84 1.16 -1.46
C GLU A 59 -26.20 0.23 -2.51
N ALA A 60 -26.06 -1.05 -2.18
CA ALA A 60 -25.50 -2.04 -3.10
C ALA A 60 -26.39 -2.22 -4.35
N ASP A 61 -27.71 -2.24 -4.14
CA ASP A 61 -28.70 -2.31 -5.21
C ASP A 61 -28.68 -1.04 -6.08
N ASP A 62 -28.65 0.13 -5.46
CA ASP A 62 -28.60 1.43 -6.16
C ASP A 62 -27.35 1.58 -7.04
N LEU A 63 -26.20 1.09 -6.56
CA LEU A 63 -24.93 1.12 -7.27
C LEU A 63 -24.70 -0.09 -8.20
N ALA A 64 -25.61 -1.08 -8.18
CA ALA A 64 -25.49 -2.36 -8.88
C ALA A 64 -24.15 -3.09 -8.59
N ILE A 65 -23.69 -3.05 -7.33
CA ILE A 65 -22.46 -3.72 -6.88
C ILE A 65 -22.75 -4.62 -5.67
N SER A 66 -21.81 -5.50 -5.31
CA SER A 66 -21.98 -6.32 -4.10
C SER A 66 -21.90 -5.46 -2.82
N ARG A 67 -22.61 -5.87 -1.76
CA ARG A 67 -22.48 -5.32 -0.41
C ARG A 67 -21.03 -5.21 0.06
N ASN A 68 -20.21 -6.23 -0.20
CA ASN A 68 -18.79 -6.23 0.17
C ASN A 68 -18.00 -5.13 -0.56
N ALA A 69 -18.38 -4.78 -1.80
CA ALA A 69 -17.76 -3.70 -2.54
C ALA A 69 -18.13 -2.33 -1.94
N VAL A 70 -19.38 -2.13 -1.52
CA VAL A 70 -19.82 -0.92 -0.79
C VAL A 70 -19.01 -0.77 0.50
N VAL A 71 -18.98 -1.81 1.33
CA VAL A 71 -18.23 -1.83 2.61
C VAL A 71 -16.75 -1.51 2.40
N ASN A 72 -16.09 -2.18 1.43
CA ASN A 72 -14.68 -1.94 1.15
C ASN A 72 -14.42 -0.50 0.68
N THR A 73 -15.30 0.05 -0.16
CA THR A 73 -15.16 1.40 -0.70
C THR A 73 -15.26 2.43 0.42
N TRP A 74 -16.30 2.37 1.25
CA TRP A 74 -16.49 3.33 2.35
C TRP A 74 -15.39 3.24 3.40
N ILE A 75 -14.94 2.04 3.76
CA ILE A 75 -13.81 1.86 4.68
C ILE A 75 -12.55 2.49 4.08
N ALA A 76 -12.26 2.23 2.80
CA ALA A 76 -11.09 2.79 2.13
C ALA A 76 -11.14 4.32 2.07
N GLU A 77 -12.30 4.90 1.76
CA GLU A 77 -12.51 6.36 1.76
C GLU A 77 -12.28 6.97 3.13
N ARG A 78 -12.85 6.36 4.18
CA ARG A 78 -12.67 6.84 5.56
C ARG A 78 -11.21 6.76 6.00
N LEU A 79 -10.54 5.65 5.71
CA LEU A 79 -9.11 5.48 6.04
C LEU A 79 -8.22 6.48 5.30
N ARG A 80 -8.49 6.76 4.01
CA ARG A 80 -7.76 7.77 3.23
C ARG A 80 -8.03 9.18 3.73
N ALA A 81 -9.25 9.47 4.18
CA ALA A 81 -9.59 10.75 4.78
C ALA A 81 -8.89 10.96 6.12
N THR A 82 -8.73 9.91 6.94
CA THR A 82 -7.98 9.97 8.19
C THR A 82 -6.47 10.13 7.95
N GLN A 83 -5.87 9.34 7.04
CA GLN A 83 -4.43 9.45 6.72
C GLN A 83 -4.05 10.83 6.18
N ARG A 84 -4.90 11.46 5.37
CA ARG A 84 -4.68 12.84 4.90
C ARG A 84 -4.73 13.90 6.02
N ARG A 85 -5.22 13.56 7.22
CA ARG A 85 -5.31 14.48 8.37
C ARG A 85 -4.14 14.35 9.34
N GLU A 86 -3.21 13.42 9.13
CA GLU A 86 -1.94 13.44 9.84
C GLU A 86 -0.94 14.28 9.03
N PRO A 87 -0.68 15.55 9.40
CA PRO A 87 0.46 16.24 8.85
C PRO A 87 1.70 15.55 9.43
N VAL A 88 2.65 15.25 8.55
CA VAL A 88 4.02 14.86 8.91
C VAL A 88 4.47 15.76 10.06
N ALA A 89 4.62 15.18 11.25
CA ALA A 89 5.30 15.84 12.35
C ALA A 89 6.74 16.07 11.89
N ALA A 90 7.07 17.35 11.71
CA ALA A 90 8.41 17.86 11.41
C ALA A 90 9.36 17.63 12.60
#